data_AF-A0A9E5V5I7-F1
#
_entry.id   AF-A0A9E5V5I7-F1
#
_cell.length_a   1.000
_cell.length_b   1.000
_cell.length_c   1.000
_cell.angle_alpha   90.00
_cell.angle_beta   90.00
_cell.angle_gamma   90.00
#
_symmetry.space_group_name_H-M   'P 1'
#
loop_
_entity.id
_entity.type
_entity.pdbx_description
1 polymer ?
#
loop_
_entity_poly.entity_id
_entity_poly.type
_entity_poly.pdbx_seq_one_letter_code
_entity_poly.pdbx_strand_id
1 'polypeptide(L)'
;MVTSQAAALPNMESGRDAQPSHLWFVDNVRIFLTVLVIAHHAGQPYGPTGGMWLVSNLEQADILGAFFATNAAFFMGLFFLISGYFVPGAYARKGTKVFLQERFLRLGVPILFLHYWYFLQSFTYLNPERNLSVNF
;
A
#
# COMPACT_ATOMS: atom_id res chain seq x y z
N MET A 1 27.20 -60.49 -35.22
CA MET A 1 26.43 -59.23 -35.22
C MET A 1 25.15 -59.45 -34.42
N VAL A 2 25.13 -59.09 -33.15
CA VAL A 2 23.89 -58.92 -32.39
C VAL A 2 24.02 -57.57 -31.71
N THR A 3 23.18 -56.66 -32.17
CA THR A 3 23.15 -55.23 -31.86
C THR A 3 22.75 -54.97 -30.42
N SER A 4 23.59 -54.19 -29.75
CA SER A 4 23.27 -53.45 -28.53
C SER A 4 22.05 -52.56 -28.78
N GLN A 5 20.97 -52.78 -28.03
CA GLN A 5 19.84 -51.85 -27.96
C GLN A 5 19.68 -51.43 -26.51
N ALA A 6 20.42 -50.36 -26.15
CA ALA A 6 20.19 -49.62 -24.92
C ALA A 6 18.77 -49.03 -25.00
N ALA A 7 17.86 -49.56 -24.18
CA ALA A 7 16.54 -48.99 -23.98
C ALA A 7 16.73 -47.58 -23.38
N ALA A 8 16.44 -46.55 -24.17
CA ALA A 8 16.40 -45.18 -23.72
C ALA A 8 15.36 -45.04 -22.61
N LEU A 9 15.81 -44.68 -21.41
CA LEU A 9 14.93 -44.37 -20.28
C LEU A 9 14.07 -43.15 -20.66
N PRO A 10 12.75 -43.18 -20.43
CA PRO A 10 11.91 -42.02 -20.66
C PRO A 10 12.36 -40.90 -19.74
N ASN A 11 12.71 -39.75 -20.33
CA ASN A 11 12.98 -38.52 -19.61
C ASN A 11 11.76 -38.18 -18.77
N MET A 12 11.85 -38.39 -17.45
CA MET A 12 10.90 -37.84 -16.50
C MET A 12 11.12 -36.33 -16.49
N GLU A 13 10.38 -35.65 -17.35
CA GLU A 13 10.23 -34.21 -17.35
C GLU A 13 9.71 -33.81 -15.97
N SER A 14 10.61 -33.47 -15.05
CA SER A 14 10.27 -32.86 -13.77
C SER A 14 9.92 -31.39 -13.98
N GLY A 15 9.00 -31.12 -14.90
CA GLY A 15 8.35 -29.83 -15.09
C GLY A 15 7.27 -29.62 -14.04
N ARG A 16 7.60 -29.79 -12.76
CA ARG A 16 6.81 -29.13 -11.72
C ARG A 16 7.37 -27.73 -11.63
N ASP A 17 6.81 -26.83 -12.41
CA ASP A 17 6.91 -25.40 -12.17
C ASP A 17 6.67 -25.20 -10.67
N ALA A 18 7.74 -24.89 -9.95
CA ALA A 18 7.70 -24.67 -8.52
C ALA A 18 6.86 -23.42 -8.31
N GLN A 19 5.54 -23.62 -8.12
CA GLN A 19 4.62 -22.53 -7.83
C GLN A 19 5.18 -21.79 -6.62
N PRO A 20 5.31 -20.44 -6.69
CA PRO A 20 5.87 -19.67 -5.59
C PRO A 20 5.09 -20.00 -4.31
N SER A 21 5.81 -20.51 -3.31
CA SER A 21 5.21 -20.93 -2.04
C SER A 21 4.52 -19.74 -1.38
N HIS A 22 3.20 -19.77 -1.36
CA HIS A 22 2.40 -18.71 -0.79
C HIS A 22 2.51 -18.71 0.75
N LEU A 23 2.86 -17.56 1.33
CA LEU A 23 3.05 -17.43 2.78
C LEU A 23 1.73 -17.07 3.47
N TRP A 24 0.87 -18.06 3.68
CA TRP A 24 -0.46 -17.89 4.30
C TRP A 24 -0.46 -17.13 5.62
N PHE A 25 0.59 -17.29 6.44
CA PHE A 25 0.72 -16.57 7.70
C PHE A 25 0.81 -15.05 7.51
N VAL A 26 1.57 -14.59 6.53
CA VAL A 26 1.77 -13.17 6.25
C VAL A 26 0.47 -12.53 5.78
N ASP A 27 -0.30 -13.27 4.99
CA ASP A 27 -1.62 -12.84 4.53
C ASP A 27 -2.62 -12.72 5.68
N ASN A 28 -2.65 -13.69 6.61
CA ASN A 28 -3.48 -13.61 7.80
C ASN A 28 -3.13 -12.39 8.67
N VAL A 29 -1.85 -12.09 8.85
CA VAL A 29 -1.41 -10.88 9.58
C VAL A 29 -1.86 -9.61 8.84
N ARG A 30 -1.72 -9.57 7.51
CA ARG A 30 -2.17 -8.44 6.69
C ARG A 30 -3.68 -8.23 6.80
N ILE A 31 -4.46 -9.31 6.76
CA ILE A 31 -5.92 -9.28 6.90
C ILE A 31 -6.28 -8.73 8.28
N PHE A 32 -5.69 -9.29 9.34
CA PHE A 32 -5.91 -8.84 10.71
C PHE A 32 -5.62 -7.33 10.88
N LEU A 33 -4.45 -6.88 10.40
CA LEU A 33 -4.09 -5.47 10.44
C LEU A 33 -5.07 -4.60 9.62
N THR A 34 -5.55 -5.09 8.48
CA THR A 34 -6.53 -4.37 7.65
C THR A 34 -7.87 -4.21 8.36
N VAL A 35 -8.34 -5.25 9.07
CA VAL A 35 -9.54 -5.15 9.91
C VAL A 35 -9.35 -4.10 11.01
N LEU A 36 -8.17 -4.05 11.63
CA LEU A 36 -7.85 -3.00 12.62
C LEU A 36 -7.87 -1.58 12.02
N VAL A 37 -7.43 -1.40 10.76
CA VAL A 37 -7.55 -0.11 10.05
C VAL A 37 -9.00 0.30 9.91
N ILE A 38 -9.84 -0.62 9.46
CA ILE A 38 -11.27 -0.37 9.27
C ILE A 38 -11.92 0.01 10.60
N ALA A 39 -11.65 -0.75 11.66
CA ALA A 39 -12.16 -0.46 13.01
C ALA A 39 -11.66 0.89 13.55
N HIS A 40 -10.40 1.23 13.31
CA HIS A 40 -9.82 2.52 13.71
C HIS A 40 -10.55 3.69 13.05
N HIS A 41 -10.72 3.65 11.72
CA HIS A 41 -11.42 4.70 10.98
C HIS A 41 -12.91 4.77 11.31
N ALA A 42 -13.58 3.63 11.43
CA ALA A 42 -14.99 3.56 11.80
C ALA A 42 -15.25 4.15 13.20
N GLY A 43 -14.29 4.03 14.11
CA GLY A 43 -14.38 4.57 15.46
C GLY A 43 -14.12 6.08 15.57
N GLN A 44 -13.43 6.71 14.62
CA GLN A 44 -12.99 8.10 14.77
C GLN A 44 -14.11 9.11 15.07
N PRO A 45 -15.32 9.02 14.48
CA PRO A 45 -16.43 9.93 14.82
C PRO A 45 -16.94 9.81 16.26
N TYR A 46 -16.56 8.75 16.98
CA TYR A 46 -17.10 8.37 18.29
C TYR A 46 -16.05 8.37 19.42
N GLY A 47 -14.78 8.63 19.11
CA GLY A 47 -13.67 8.58 20.06
C GLY A 47 -13.07 9.96 20.38
N PRO A 48 -12.48 10.14 21.57
CA PRO A 48 -11.97 11.44 22.05
C PRO A 48 -10.77 11.96 21.28
N THR A 49 -10.07 11.09 20.56
CA THR A 49 -8.86 11.38 19.79
C THR A 49 -9.12 11.46 18.27
N GLY A 50 -10.39 11.46 17.86
CA GLY A 50 -10.87 11.19 16.50
C GLY A 50 -10.49 12.16 15.37
N GLY A 51 -9.90 13.33 15.64
CA GLY A 51 -9.56 14.32 14.61
C GLY A 51 -10.77 15.13 14.09
N MET A 52 -10.56 15.95 13.07
CA MET A 52 -11.59 16.82 12.49
C MET A 52 -12.55 16.02 11.59
N TRP A 53 -13.57 15.41 12.18
CA TRP A 53 -14.67 14.78 11.44
C TRP A 53 -15.86 15.71 11.28
N LEU A 54 -16.48 15.66 10.09
CA LEU A 54 -17.64 16.47 9.76
C LEU A 54 -18.87 16.14 10.62
N VAL A 55 -18.94 14.90 11.11
CA VAL A 55 -19.96 14.41 12.04
C VAL A 55 -19.24 13.89 13.29
N SER A 56 -19.51 14.48 14.45
CA SER A 56 -19.02 14.02 15.75
C SER A 56 -20.19 13.92 16.72
N ASN A 57 -20.19 12.88 17.56
CA ASN A 57 -21.19 12.73 18.61
C ASN A 57 -20.76 13.49 19.88
N LEU A 58 -21.74 14.03 20.61
CA LEU A 58 -21.51 14.72 21.89
C LEU A 58 -21.09 13.73 22.99
N GLU A 59 -21.59 12.49 22.93
CA GLU A 59 -21.14 11.40 23.78
C GLU A 59 -20.00 10.64 23.10
N GLN A 60 -18.83 10.68 23.74
CA GLN A 60 -17.63 9.97 23.31
C GLN A 60 -17.36 8.83 24.26
N ALA A 61 -16.92 7.69 23.71
CA ALA A 61 -16.55 6.55 24.53
C ALA A 61 -15.04 6.56 24.81
N ASP A 62 -14.67 6.85 26.06
CA ASP A 62 -13.27 6.97 26.51
C ASP A 62 -12.41 5.74 26.22
N ILE A 63 -13.02 4.55 26.20
CA ILE A 63 -12.37 3.29 25.85
C ILE A 63 -11.76 3.31 24.42
N LEU A 64 -12.33 4.10 23.50
CA LEU A 64 -11.77 4.26 22.15
C LEU A 64 -10.44 5.02 22.18
N GLY A 65 -10.20 5.88 23.17
CA GLY A 65 -8.94 6.59 23.32
C GLY A 65 -7.76 5.62 23.52
N ALA A 66 -7.91 4.64 24.42
CA ALA A 66 -6.93 3.59 24.63
C ALA A 66 -6.75 2.72 23.38
N PHE A 67 -7.86 2.33 22.72
CA PHE A 67 -7.80 1.59 21.46
C PHE A 67 -7.02 2.34 20.38
N PHE A 68 -7.24 3.64 20.18
CA PHE A 68 -6.51 4.43 19.19
C PHE A 68 -5.03 4.57 19.52
N ALA A 69 -4.70 4.84 20.79
CA ALA A 69 -3.31 4.95 21.21
C ALA A 69 -2.54 3.64 20.97
N THR A 70 -3.12 2.50 21.38
CA THR A 70 -2.52 1.19 21.18
C THR A 70 -2.46 0.84 19.70
N ASN A 71 -3.55 1.01 18.94
CA ASN A 71 -3.59 0.67 17.52
C ASN A 71 -2.59 1.51 16.70
N ALA A 72 -2.54 2.83 16.94
CA ALA A 72 -1.62 3.72 16.23
C ALA A 72 -0.14 3.39 16.52
N ALA A 73 0.18 2.86 17.70
CA ALA A 73 1.56 2.55 18.09
C ALA A 73 2.22 1.46 17.25
N PHE A 74 1.46 0.49 16.72
CA PHE A 74 2.05 -0.64 16.00
C PHE A 74 1.50 -0.90 14.60
N PHE A 75 0.26 -0.52 14.28
CA PHE A 75 -0.37 -1.04 13.06
C PHE A 75 0.37 -0.61 11.78
N MET A 76 0.65 0.69 11.62
CA MET A 76 1.41 1.19 10.46
C MET A 76 2.84 0.65 10.46
N GLY A 77 3.46 0.58 11.64
CA GLY A 77 4.80 0.04 11.82
C GLY A 77 4.90 -1.40 11.33
N LEU A 78 3.91 -2.25 11.65
CA LEU A 78 3.90 -3.64 11.24
C LEU A 78 3.65 -3.79 9.73
N PHE A 79 2.78 -2.97 9.14
CA PHE A 79 2.65 -2.92 7.67
C PHE A 79 3.96 -2.54 6.98
N PHE A 80 4.69 -1.56 7.51
CA PHE A 80 5.99 -1.17 6.96
C PHE A 80 7.05 -2.25 7.17
N LEU A 81 7.06 -2.93 8.31
CA LEU A 81 7.96 -4.05 8.57
C LEU A 81 7.74 -5.19 7.55
N ILE A 82 6.48 -5.60 7.37
CA ILE A 82 6.12 -6.65 6.39
C ILE A 82 6.52 -6.20 4.98
N SER A 83 6.22 -4.96 4.59
CA SER A 83 6.63 -4.41 3.30
C SER A 83 8.15 -4.43 3.11
N GLY A 84 8.90 -3.98 4.13
CA GLY A 84 10.36 -3.94 4.17
C GLY A 84 10.99 -5.33 4.07
N TYR A 85 10.42 -6.32 4.75
CA TYR A 85 10.91 -7.71 4.74
C TYR A 85 10.97 -8.30 3.32
N PHE A 86 10.01 -7.97 2.45
CA PHE A 86 10.00 -8.45 1.06
C PHE A 86 10.82 -7.60 0.09
N VAL A 87 11.41 -6.48 0.54
CA VAL A 87 12.22 -5.59 -0.31
C VAL A 87 13.45 -6.29 -0.89
N PRO A 88 14.30 -6.99 -0.11
CA PRO A 88 15.51 -7.62 -0.64
C PRO A 88 15.20 -8.67 -1.71
N GLY A 89 14.15 -9.47 -1.53
CA GLY A 89 13.72 -10.47 -2.51
C GLY A 89 13.18 -9.84 -3.81
N ALA A 90 12.44 -8.74 -3.69
CA ALA A 90 11.99 -7.97 -4.86
C ALA A 90 13.16 -7.27 -5.57
N TYR A 91 14.13 -6.76 -4.82
CA TYR A 91 15.33 -6.11 -5.33
C TYR A 91 16.23 -7.10 -6.09
N ALA A 92 16.49 -8.28 -5.53
CA ALA A 92 17.29 -9.33 -6.17
C ALA A 92 16.68 -9.82 -7.49
N ARG A 93 15.35 -9.87 -7.59
CA ARG A 93 14.65 -10.28 -8.82
C ARG A 93 14.67 -9.22 -9.94
N LYS A 94 14.64 -7.93 -9.60
CA LYS A 94 14.46 -6.84 -10.58
C LYS A 94 15.74 -6.08 -10.91
N GLY A 95 16.75 -6.12 -10.03
CA GLY A 95 17.95 -5.30 -10.13
C GLY A 95 17.68 -3.82 -9.82
N THR A 96 18.76 -3.06 -9.58
CA THR A 96 18.71 -1.68 -9.05
C THR A 96 17.90 -0.72 -9.90
N LYS A 97 18.15 -0.71 -11.22
CA LYS A 97 17.60 0.29 -12.15
C LYS A 97 16.08 0.17 -12.30
N VAL A 98 15.58 -1.05 -12.53
CA VAL A 98 14.15 -1.32 -12.69
C VAL A 98 13.40 -1.08 -11.39
N PHE A 99 13.96 -1.52 -10.27
CA PHE A 99 13.37 -1.33 -8.94
C PHE A 99 13.19 0.15 -8.56
N LEU A 100 14.19 0.99 -8.84
CA LEU A 100 14.12 2.43 -8.55
C LEU A 100 13.14 3.14 -9.49
N GLN A 101 13.16 2.83 -10.78
CA GLN A 101 12.29 3.46 -11.77
C GLN A 101 10.80 3.17 -11.49
N GLU A 102 10.45 1.93 -11.18
CA GLU A 102 9.07 1.56 -10.83
C GLU A 102 8.57 2.33 -9.60
N ARG A 103 9.40 2.44 -8.55
CA ARG A 103 9.05 3.19 -7.34
C ARG A 103 8.91 4.68 -7.61
N PHE A 104 9.83 5.25 -8.38
CA PHE A 104 9.83 6.68 -8.70
C PHE A 104 8.65 7.06 -9.58
N LEU A 105 8.27 6.24 -10.56
CA LEU A 105 7.06 6.49 -11.36
C LEU A 105 5.79 6.33 -10.53
N ARG A 106 5.73 5.31 -9.68
CA ARG A 106 4.54 5.04 -8.85
C ARG A 106 4.28 6.12 -7.79
N LEU A 107 5.34 6.70 -7.21
CA LEU A 107 5.22 7.75 -6.19
C LEU A 107 5.31 9.15 -6.79
N GLY A 108 6.20 9.36 -7.75
CA GLY A 108 6.47 10.66 -8.35
C GLY A 108 5.33 11.18 -9.21
N VAL A 109 4.70 10.34 -10.04
CA VAL A 109 3.59 10.78 -10.91
C VAL A 109 2.40 11.31 -10.10
N PRO A 110 1.89 10.61 -9.06
CA PRO A 110 0.82 11.14 -8.22
C PRO A 110 1.21 12.44 -7.49
N ILE A 111 2.44 12.53 -6.96
CA ILE A 111 2.89 13.73 -6.24
C ILE A 111 2.96 14.93 -7.17
N LEU A 112 3.55 14.78 -8.36
CA LEU A 112 3.66 15.87 -9.33
C LEU A 112 2.30 16.34 -9.81
N PHE A 113 1.37 15.41 -10.06
CA PHE A 113 0.00 15.74 -10.44
C PHE A 113 -0.72 16.52 -9.34
N LEU A 114 -0.68 16.04 -8.10
CA LEU A 114 -1.29 16.73 -6.96
C LEU A 114 -0.67 18.12 -6.77
N HIS A 115 0.65 18.21 -6.83
CA HIS A 115 1.34 19.48 -6.62
C HIS A 115 1.00 20.49 -7.72
N TYR A 116 0.96 20.05 -8.98
CA TYR A 116 0.53 20.87 -10.11
C TYR A 116 -0.93 21.33 -9.94
N TRP A 117 -1.83 20.44 -9.55
CA TRP A 117 -3.24 20.74 -9.30
C TRP A 117 -3.41 21.82 -8.22
N TYR A 118 -2.80 21.61 -7.04
CA TYR A 118 -2.86 22.58 -5.94
C TYR A 118 -2.20 23.91 -6.30
N PHE A 119 -1.08 23.87 -7.02
CA PHE A 119 -0.38 25.07 -7.48
C PHE A 119 -1.25 25.89 -8.45
N LEU A 120 -1.90 25.22 -9.42
CA LEU A 120 -2.80 25.87 -10.36
C LEU A 120 -4.01 26.47 -9.65
N GLN A 121 -4.61 25.72 -8.73
CA GLN A 121 -5.72 26.17 -7.91
C GLN A 121 -5.34 27.42 -7.07
N SER A 122 -4.18 27.39 -6.39
CA SER A 122 -3.66 28.53 -5.62
C SER A 122 -3.41 29.75 -6.51
N PHE A 123 -2.81 29.59 -7.69
CA PHE A 123 -2.58 30.68 -8.63
C PHE A 123 -3.88 31.29 -9.16
N THR A 124 -4.92 30.49 -9.39
CA THR A 124 -6.23 31.00 -9.81
C THR A 124 -6.96 31.78 -8.71
N TYR A 125 -6.84 31.39 -7.43
CA TYR A 125 -7.45 32.13 -6.32
C TYR A 125 -6.70 33.40 -5.93
N LEU A 126 -5.41 33.50 -6.25
CA LEU A 126 -4.56 34.66 -5.95
C LEU A 126 -4.57 35.73 -7.05
N ASN A 127 -5.31 35.54 -8.15
CA ASN A 127 -5.41 36.51 -9.25
C ASN A 127 -6.88 36.92 -9.54
N PRO A 128 -7.49 37.79 -8.70
CA PRO A 128 -8.90 38.19 -8.83
C PRO A 128 -9.23 38.90 -10.16
N GLU A 129 -8.24 39.56 -10.76
CA GLU A 129 -8.40 40.40 -11.96
C GLU A 129 -8.71 39.59 -13.23
N ARG A 130 -8.43 38.28 -13.25
CA ARG A 130 -8.72 37.38 -14.39
C ARG A 130 -10.20 37.02 -14.53
N ASN A 131 -11.02 37.22 -13.48
CA ASN A 131 -12.43 36.83 -13.47
C ASN A 131 -13.39 37.95 -13.90
N LEU A 132 -12.89 39.18 -14.07
CA LEU A 132 -13.69 40.34 -14.50
C LEU A 132 -13.77 40.50 -16.03
N SER A 133 -12.91 39.81 -16.80
CA SER A 133 -12.87 39.92 -18.27
C SER A 133 -13.64 38.84 -19.02
N VAL A 134 -14.30 37.91 -18.31
CA VAL A 134 -15.00 36.74 -18.91
C VAL A 134 -16.52 36.81 -18.70
N ASN A 135 -17.02 37.88 -18.09
CA ASN A 135 -18.44 38.18 -17.97
C ASN A 135 -18.78 39.44 -18.80
N PHE A 136 -18.83 39.28 -20.12
CA PHE A 136 -19.54 40.16 -21.05
C PHE A 136 -20.17 39.32 -22.15
#